data_AF-A0A495QT80-F1
#
_entry.id   AF-A0A495QT80-F1
#
_cell.length_a   1.000
_cell.length_b   1.000
_cell.length_c   1.000
_cell.angle_alpha   90.00
_cell.angle_beta   90.00
_cell.angle_gamma   90.00
#
_symmetry.space_group_name_H-M   'P 1'
#
loop_
_entity.id
_entity.type
_entity.pdbx_description
1 polymer ?
#
loop_
_entity_poly.entity_id
_entity_poly.type
_entity_poly.pdbx_seq_one_letter_code
_entity_poly.pdbx_strand_id
1 'polypeptide(L)'
;MIFRLGLRKTIAAWTIRRIVRRLERAVRRLVARVEERGGPLMKGALAGVRALYGGKSPLRALLRFGWTALKEVLARIFGRNGKPTNIVEQIDVGAPCRLVYDQWTRFEDFPSFMKKVESVEQVSDEKLNWKAKVFWSSRTWESTIVEQVPDEHIVWRSKGSKGHVDGTVSFHELSPDLTRVLLVLEYHPRGLFERVGNLWRAQGRRVRLELKHFRRHVMTRALTRPDEVEGWRGEIHDGEIVKTSE
;
A
#
# COMPACT_ATOMS: atom_id res chain seq x y z
N MET A 1 -37.01 24.73 -7.05
CA MET A 1 -36.64 23.76 -6.00
C MET A 1 -37.06 22.38 -6.50
N ILE A 2 -36.24 21.35 -6.24
CA ILE A 2 -36.49 19.92 -6.56
C ILE A 2 -36.33 19.55 -8.05
N PHE A 3 -35.12 19.14 -8.45
CA PHE A 3 -34.82 18.11 -9.48
C PHE A 3 -33.33 18.19 -9.86
N ARG A 4 -32.40 17.91 -8.91
CA ARG A 4 -30.98 17.72 -9.26
C ARG A 4 -30.12 16.94 -8.26
N LEU A 5 -30.72 16.20 -7.31
CA LEU A 5 -29.98 15.37 -6.35
C LEU A 5 -29.88 13.87 -6.71
N GLY A 6 -30.50 13.42 -7.81
CA GLY A 6 -30.60 11.98 -8.14
C GLY A 6 -29.50 11.39 -9.01
N LEU A 7 -28.62 12.18 -9.62
CA LEU A 7 -27.73 11.69 -10.70
C LEU A 7 -26.26 11.47 -10.27
N ARG A 8 -25.81 12.06 -9.16
CA ARG A 8 -24.38 12.06 -8.74
C ARG A 8 -23.98 10.89 -7.83
N LYS A 9 -24.90 10.35 -7.03
CA LYS A 9 -24.68 9.10 -6.28
C LYS A 9 -24.52 7.88 -7.20
N THR A 10 -24.97 8.00 -8.45
CA THR A 10 -25.02 6.91 -9.43
C THR A 10 -23.68 6.68 -10.13
N ILE A 11 -22.79 7.68 -10.23
CA ILE A 11 -21.52 7.55 -10.96
C ILE A 11 -20.44 6.91 -10.08
N ALA A 12 -20.30 7.33 -8.82
CA ALA A 12 -19.44 6.68 -7.83
C ALA A 12 -19.89 5.23 -7.56
N ALA A 13 -21.19 5.00 -7.44
CA ALA A 13 -21.76 3.65 -7.37
C ALA A 13 -21.54 2.86 -8.68
N TRP A 14 -21.55 3.50 -9.85
CA TRP A 14 -21.30 2.81 -11.12
C TRP A 14 -19.84 2.37 -11.28
N THR A 15 -18.87 3.17 -10.84
CA THR A 15 -17.43 2.87 -10.93
C THR A 15 -17.00 1.81 -9.93
N ILE A 16 -17.48 1.89 -8.68
CA ILE A 16 -17.31 0.84 -7.66
C ILE A 16 -18.00 -0.46 -8.14
N ARG A 17 -19.24 -0.38 -8.64
CA ARG A 17 -19.95 -1.55 -9.19
C ARG A 17 -19.32 -2.05 -10.49
N ARG A 18 -18.48 -1.28 -11.19
CA ARG A 18 -17.74 -1.72 -12.39
C ARG A 18 -16.46 -2.45 -11.99
N ILE A 19 -15.74 -1.99 -10.98
CA ILE A 19 -14.55 -2.63 -10.42
C ILE A 19 -14.96 -3.91 -9.67
N VAL A 20 -16.00 -3.85 -8.82
CA VAL A 20 -16.58 -5.01 -8.13
C VAL A 20 -17.18 -6.02 -9.11
N ARG A 21 -17.96 -5.62 -10.15
CA ARG A 21 -18.46 -6.58 -11.16
C ARG A 21 -17.36 -7.15 -12.06
N ARG A 22 -16.21 -6.48 -12.19
CA ARG A 22 -15.06 -6.99 -12.96
C ARG A 22 -14.23 -7.95 -12.11
N LEU A 23 -14.09 -7.68 -10.81
CA LEU A 23 -13.56 -8.59 -9.79
C LEU A 23 -14.46 -9.83 -9.64
N GLU A 24 -15.76 -9.67 -9.47
CA GLU A 24 -16.71 -10.79 -9.37
C GLU A 24 -16.73 -11.65 -10.64
N ARG A 25 -16.72 -11.05 -11.84
CA ARG A 25 -16.64 -11.83 -13.11
C ARG A 25 -15.28 -12.48 -13.31
N ALA A 26 -14.21 -11.92 -12.75
CA ALA A 26 -12.89 -12.53 -12.79
C ALA A 26 -12.81 -13.71 -11.81
N VAL A 27 -13.32 -13.52 -10.58
CA VAL A 27 -13.43 -14.55 -9.54
C VAL A 27 -14.36 -15.67 -10.00
N ARG A 28 -15.57 -15.38 -10.54
CA ARG A 28 -16.50 -16.41 -11.06
C ARG A 28 -15.92 -17.19 -12.25
N ARG A 29 -15.15 -16.55 -13.13
CA ARG A 29 -14.46 -17.24 -14.25
C ARG A 29 -13.28 -18.09 -13.79
N LEU A 30 -12.57 -17.65 -12.74
CA LEU A 30 -11.54 -18.44 -12.06
C LEU A 30 -12.15 -19.64 -11.33
N VAL A 31 -13.27 -19.42 -10.63
CA VAL A 31 -14.05 -20.46 -9.94
C VAL A 31 -14.54 -21.52 -10.95
N ALA A 32 -15.20 -21.11 -12.02
CA ALA A 32 -15.69 -22.01 -13.07
C ALA A 32 -14.56 -22.79 -13.75
N ARG A 33 -13.42 -22.14 -14.05
CA ARG A 33 -12.26 -22.78 -14.67
C ARG A 33 -11.54 -23.76 -13.75
N VAL A 34 -11.54 -23.50 -12.44
CA VAL A 34 -10.98 -24.38 -11.41
C VAL A 34 -11.90 -25.56 -11.12
N GLU A 35 -13.22 -25.36 -11.21
CA GLU A 35 -14.20 -26.45 -11.11
C GLU A 35 -14.14 -27.38 -12.33
N GLU A 36 -13.99 -26.83 -13.55
CA GLU A 36 -13.92 -27.60 -14.81
C GLU A 36 -12.57 -28.28 -15.08
N ARG A 37 -11.43 -27.65 -14.74
CA ARG A 37 -10.07 -28.13 -15.12
C ARG A 37 -9.07 -28.22 -13.95
N GLY A 38 -9.48 -27.91 -12.73
CA GLY A 38 -8.58 -27.84 -11.57
C GLY A 38 -8.29 -29.20 -10.96
N GLY A 39 -6.99 -29.53 -10.85
CA GLY A 39 -6.53 -30.64 -10.00
C GLY A 39 -6.84 -30.40 -8.51
N PRO A 40 -6.64 -31.42 -7.65
CA PRO A 40 -7.04 -31.41 -6.24
C PRO A 40 -6.56 -30.18 -5.46
N LEU A 41 -5.37 -29.69 -5.78
CA LEU A 41 -4.74 -28.52 -5.17
C LEU A 41 -5.48 -27.21 -5.50
N MET A 42 -5.99 -27.05 -6.73
CA MET A 42 -6.73 -25.85 -7.14
C MET A 42 -8.16 -25.85 -6.58
N LYS A 43 -8.79 -27.02 -6.45
CA LYS A 43 -10.09 -27.17 -5.78
C LYS A 43 -10.00 -26.85 -4.27
N GLY A 44 -8.89 -27.21 -3.62
CA GLY A 44 -8.60 -26.81 -2.24
C GLY A 44 -8.45 -25.30 -2.06
N ALA A 45 -7.82 -24.61 -3.01
CA ALA A 45 -7.72 -23.15 -3.01
C ALA A 45 -9.10 -22.47 -3.13
N LEU A 46 -10.01 -23.07 -3.92
CA LEU A 46 -11.38 -22.58 -4.10
C LEU A 46 -12.22 -22.66 -2.82
N ALA A 47 -12.05 -23.73 -2.04
CA ALA A 47 -12.70 -23.88 -0.74
C ALA A 47 -12.20 -22.81 0.26
N GLY A 48 -10.91 -22.46 0.20
CA GLY A 48 -10.34 -21.34 0.97
C GLY A 48 -10.96 -19.99 0.63
N VAL A 49 -11.26 -19.74 -0.66
CA VAL A 49 -11.96 -18.53 -1.11
C VAL A 49 -13.42 -18.53 -0.67
N ARG A 50 -14.13 -19.67 -0.68
CA ARG A 50 -15.51 -19.74 -0.15
C ARG A 50 -15.57 -19.50 1.35
N ALA A 51 -14.58 -19.97 2.11
CA ALA A 51 -14.49 -19.72 3.55
C ALA A 51 -14.30 -18.22 3.87
N LEU A 52 -13.67 -17.45 2.99
CA LEU A 52 -13.57 -15.99 3.09
C LEU A 52 -14.91 -15.27 2.91
N TYR A 53 -15.83 -15.82 2.10
CA TYR A 53 -17.18 -15.27 1.90
C TYR A 53 -18.19 -15.73 2.97
N GLY A 54 -17.93 -16.85 3.65
CA GLY A 54 -18.84 -17.49 4.61
C GLY A 54 -18.87 -16.92 6.03
N GLY A 55 -18.38 -15.69 6.25
CA GLY A 55 -18.57 -14.97 7.53
C GLY A 55 -17.82 -15.49 8.75
N LYS A 56 -16.79 -16.34 8.60
CA LYS A 56 -15.92 -16.73 9.74
C LYS A 56 -14.61 -15.94 9.72
N SER A 57 -14.30 -15.33 10.87
CA SER A 57 -13.17 -14.45 11.20
C SER A 57 -12.13 -14.25 10.08
N PRO A 58 -12.17 -13.09 9.39
CA PRO A 58 -11.25 -12.72 8.29
C PRO A 58 -9.77 -12.88 8.64
N LEU A 59 -9.41 -12.70 9.91
CA LEU A 59 -8.04 -12.77 10.41
C LEU A 59 -7.44 -14.19 10.30
N ARG A 60 -8.22 -15.25 10.49
CA ARG A 60 -7.73 -16.66 10.37
C ARG A 60 -7.67 -17.14 8.93
N ALA A 61 -8.49 -16.60 8.04
CA ALA A 61 -8.48 -16.96 6.63
C ALA A 61 -7.34 -16.27 5.86
N LEU A 62 -6.98 -15.04 6.24
CA LEU A 62 -5.79 -14.34 5.76
C LEU A 62 -4.50 -15.09 6.10
N LEU A 63 -4.44 -15.72 7.29
CA LEU A 63 -3.27 -16.44 7.78
C LEU A 63 -3.00 -17.79 7.09
N ARG A 64 -3.98 -18.39 6.40
CA ARG A 64 -3.80 -19.70 5.72
C ARG A 64 -3.74 -19.63 4.19
N PHE A 65 -4.20 -18.55 3.53
CA PHE A 65 -4.26 -18.48 2.06
C PHE A 65 -3.90 -17.12 1.41
N GLY A 66 -3.42 -16.12 2.16
CA GLY A 66 -3.42 -14.71 1.74
C GLY A 66 -2.16 -14.11 1.09
N TRP A 67 -1.39 -14.82 0.25
CA TRP A 67 -0.21 -14.21 -0.43
C TRP A 67 -0.31 -14.22 -1.97
N THR A 68 -0.88 -15.27 -2.55
CA THR A 68 -0.99 -15.43 -4.01
C THR A 68 -2.15 -14.62 -4.60
N ALA A 69 -3.29 -14.55 -3.90
CA ALA A 69 -4.45 -13.76 -4.34
C ALA A 69 -4.16 -12.24 -4.29
N LEU A 70 -3.48 -11.77 -3.24
CA LEU A 70 -3.01 -10.38 -3.13
C LEU A 70 -2.05 -10.05 -4.28
N LYS A 71 -1.08 -10.93 -4.56
CA LYS A 71 -0.14 -10.77 -5.69
C LYS A 71 -0.83 -10.63 -7.06
N GLU A 72 -1.91 -11.37 -7.29
CA GLU A 72 -2.59 -11.36 -8.59
C GLU A 72 -3.47 -10.12 -8.80
N VAL A 73 -4.02 -9.56 -7.71
CA VAL A 73 -4.71 -8.27 -7.72
C VAL A 73 -3.72 -7.13 -7.96
N LEU A 74 -2.58 -7.15 -7.25
CA LEU A 74 -1.52 -6.14 -7.39
C LEU A 74 -0.92 -6.14 -8.82
N ALA A 75 -0.59 -7.30 -9.38
CA ALA A 75 -0.04 -7.41 -10.73
C ALA A 75 -0.96 -6.87 -11.85
N ARG A 76 -2.27 -6.73 -11.58
CA ARG A 76 -3.24 -6.17 -12.53
C ARG A 76 -3.47 -4.66 -12.36
N ILE A 77 -3.12 -4.08 -11.21
CA ILE A 77 -3.22 -2.63 -10.95
C ILE A 77 -2.03 -1.88 -11.57
N PHE A 78 -0.83 -2.47 -11.55
CA PHE A 78 0.42 -1.75 -11.84
C PHE A 78 1.04 -2.02 -13.24
N GLY A 79 0.52 -2.99 -14.01
CA GLY A 79 0.90 -3.18 -15.43
C GLY A 79 2.19 -3.97 -15.67
N ARG A 80 2.28 -4.67 -16.82
CA ARG A 80 3.42 -5.52 -17.20
C ARG A 80 4.35 -4.79 -18.17
N ASN A 81 5.50 -4.29 -17.70
CA ASN A 81 6.70 -4.10 -18.51
C ASN A 81 7.95 -4.02 -17.61
N GLY A 82 8.94 -4.89 -17.87
CA GLY A 82 9.97 -5.26 -16.90
C GLY A 82 9.45 -6.29 -15.88
N LYS A 83 10.33 -7.06 -15.23
CA LYS A 83 9.92 -7.86 -14.05
C LYS A 83 10.10 -6.99 -12.81
N PRO A 84 9.06 -6.27 -12.35
CA PRO A 84 9.14 -5.48 -11.13
C PRO A 84 9.45 -6.38 -9.93
N THR A 85 10.18 -5.83 -8.95
CA THR A 85 10.41 -6.53 -7.68
C THR A 85 9.30 -6.14 -6.71
N ASN A 86 8.42 -7.09 -6.44
CA ASN A 86 7.35 -6.95 -5.46
C ASN A 86 7.89 -7.21 -4.05
N ILE A 87 7.71 -6.23 -3.16
CA ILE A 87 8.03 -6.31 -1.75
C ILE A 87 6.73 -6.09 -1.00
N VAL A 88 6.39 -6.99 -0.08
CA VAL A 88 5.26 -6.80 0.81
C VAL A 88 5.74 -7.08 2.22
N GLU A 89 5.59 -6.10 3.09
CA GLU A 89 6.01 -6.15 4.48
C GLU A 89 4.87 -5.61 5.34
N GLN A 90 4.81 -6.08 6.58
CA GLN A 90 3.84 -5.58 7.55
C GLN A 90 4.51 -5.42 8.91
N ILE A 91 3.99 -4.48 9.69
CA ILE A 91 4.41 -4.29 11.08
C ILE A 91 3.22 -3.86 11.93
N ASP A 92 3.18 -4.38 13.16
CA ASP A 92 2.21 -3.94 14.16
C ASP A 92 2.88 -2.87 15.04
N VAL A 93 2.21 -1.74 15.21
CA VAL A 93 2.64 -0.56 15.96
C VAL A 93 1.69 -0.39 17.13
N GLY A 94 2.22 -0.43 18.36
CA GLY A 94 1.44 -0.22 19.58
C GLY A 94 1.12 1.26 19.79
N ALA A 95 0.24 1.81 18.95
CA ALA A 95 -0.29 3.16 19.01
C ALA A 95 -1.65 3.23 18.26
N PRO A 96 -2.52 4.20 18.59
CA PRO A 96 -3.77 4.43 17.87
C PRO A 96 -3.58 4.69 16.37
N CYS A 97 -4.53 4.23 15.55
CA CYS A 97 -4.43 4.28 14.08
C CYS A 97 -4.23 5.71 13.57
N ARG A 98 -4.96 6.66 14.15
CA ARG A 98 -4.83 8.09 13.87
C ARG A 98 -3.40 8.60 14.04
N LEU A 99 -2.79 8.33 15.19
CA LEU A 99 -1.42 8.77 15.47
C LEU A 99 -0.40 8.11 14.52
N VAL A 100 -0.60 6.84 14.19
CA VAL A 100 0.26 6.11 13.26
C VAL A 100 0.18 6.70 11.86
N TYR A 101 -1.04 7.01 11.39
CA TYR A 101 -1.26 7.67 10.11
C TYR A 101 -0.69 9.10 10.10
N ASP A 102 -0.95 9.87 11.15
CA ASP A 102 -0.47 11.26 11.26
C ASP A 102 1.07 11.30 11.22
N GLN A 103 1.74 10.40 11.95
CA GLN A 103 3.20 10.29 11.87
C GLN A 103 3.69 9.81 10.50
N TRP A 104 2.93 8.94 9.81
CA TRP A 104 3.32 8.45 8.50
C TRP A 104 3.30 9.55 7.44
N THR A 105 2.33 10.46 7.50
CA THR A 105 2.16 11.55 6.53
C THR A 105 3.14 12.71 6.75
N ARG A 106 3.91 12.72 7.84
CA ARG A 106 5.06 13.60 8.04
C ARG A 106 6.29 13.08 7.29
N PHE A 107 6.21 13.05 5.96
CA PHE A 107 7.21 12.40 5.11
C PHE A 107 8.63 12.97 5.29
N GLU A 108 8.75 14.28 5.54
CA GLU A 108 10.04 14.96 5.73
C GLU A 108 10.78 14.52 7.00
N ASP A 109 10.08 13.92 7.98
CA ASP A 109 10.70 13.39 9.18
C ASP A 109 11.42 12.05 8.93
N PHE A 110 11.15 11.37 7.81
CA PHE A 110 11.62 10.00 7.57
C PHE A 110 13.14 9.85 7.68
N PRO A 111 13.99 10.76 7.13
CA PRO A 111 15.44 10.67 7.27
C PRO A 111 15.94 10.70 8.73
N SER A 112 15.16 11.26 9.66
CA SER A 112 15.56 11.35 11.08
C SER A 112 15.53 9.99 11.80
N PHE A 113 14.75 9.03 11.29
CA PHE A 113 14.59 7.72 11.92
C PHE A 113 14.82 6.54 10.96
N MET A 114 14.66 6.71 9.65
CA MET A 114 14.95 5.71 8.63
C MET A 114 16.40 5.81 8.16
N LYS A 115 17.14 4.71 8.18
CA LYS A 115 18.60 4.71 7.94
C LYS A 115 18.99 4.80 6.47
N LYS A 116 18.06 4.52 5.56
CA LYS A 116 18.33 4.49 4.10
C LYS A 116 17.64 5.61 3.34
N VAL A 117 16.75 6.34 3.98
CA VAL A 117 16.18 7.57 3.42
C VAL A 117 17.18 8.69 3.73
N GLU A 118 17.69 9.34 2.69
CA GLU A 118 18.67 10.43 2.82
C GLU A 118 17.96 11.79 2.92
N SER A 119 16.90 11.99 2.13
CA SER A 119 16.03 13.16 2.22
C SER A 119 14.66 12.86 1.62
N VAL A 120 13.65 13.55 2.13
CA VAL A 120 12.32 13.66 1.51
C VAL A 120 11.95 15.13 1.52
N GLU A 121 11.49 15.64 0.39
CA GLU A 121 11.01 17.02 0.22
C GLU A 121 9.59 16.96 -0.32
N GLN A 122 8.64 17.61 0.36
CA GLN A 122 7.26 17.68 -0.09
C GLN A 122 7.05 18.94 -0.93
N VAL A 123 6.95 18.74 -2.25
CA VAL A 123 6.85 19.83 -3.23
C VAL A 123 5.42 20.36 -3.33
N SER A 124 4.44 19.49 -3.10
CA SER A 124 3.02 19.81 -2.95
C SER A 124 2.34 18.71 -2.14
N ASP A 125 1.07 18.89 -1.75
CA ASP A 125 0.30 17.91 -0.98
C ASP A 125 0.41 16.48 -1.53
N GLU A 126 0.40 16.34 -2.86
CA GLU A 126 0.47 15.06 -3.55
C GLU A 126 1.85 14.68 -4.10
N LYS A 127 2.86 15.57 -4.06
CA LYS A 127 4.17 15.32 -4.70
C LYS A 127 5.34 15.35 -3.72
N LEU A 128 6.15 14.30 -3.82
CA LEU A 128 7.31 14.07 -2.95
C LEU A 128 8.56 13.81 -3.78
N ASN A 129 9.63 14.53 -3.49
CA ASN A 129 10.97 14.25 -3.99
C ASN A 129 11.72 13.39 -2.98
N TRP A 130 12.12 12.19 -3.41
CA TRP A 130 12.83 11.23 -2.56
C TRP A 130 14.29 11.12 -2.95
N LYS A 131 15.16 11.03 -1.95
CA LYS A 131 16.54 10.59 -2.09
C LYS A 131 16.81 9.48 -1.10
N ALA A 132 17.24 8.32 -1.59
CA ALA A 132 17.52 7.18 -0.73
C ALA A 132 18.69 6.34 -1.23
N LYS A 133 19.35 5.66 -0.31
CA LYS A 133 20.46 4.75 -0.60
C LYS A 133 19.97 3.36 -0.94
N VAL A 134 20.10 2.99 -2.21
CA VAL A 134 19.78 1.66 -2.73
C VAL A 134 21.10 0.94 -2.99
N PHE A 135 21.49 0.04 -2.07
CA PHE A 135 22.83 -0.57 -2.02
C PHE A 135 23.95 0.45 -1.85
N TRP A 136 24.89 0.50 -2.80
CA TRP A 136 26.02 1.42 -2.83
C TRP A 136 25.69 2.72 -3.57
N SER A 137 24.50 2.85 -4.16
CA SER A 137 24.14 4.01 -4.98
C SER A 137 22.99 4.79 -4.36
N SER A 138 23.17 6.10 -4.24
CA SER A 138 22.06 7.02 -3.98
C SER A 138 21.18 7.12 -5.23
N ARG A 139 19.87 7.05 -5.01
CA ARG A 139 18.83 7.14 -6.03
C ARG A 139 17.90 8.29 -5.67
N THR A 140 17.46 9.00 -6.69
CA THR A 140 16.49 10.08 -6.57
C THR A 140 15.32 9.78 -7.48
N TRP A 141 14.11 9.94 -6.97
CA TRP A 141 12.87 9.78 -7.73
C TRP A 141 11.79 10.74 -7.20
N GLU A 142 10.86 11.11 -8.06
CA GLU A 142 9.64 11.84 -7.70
C GLU A 142 8.52 10.82 -7.48
N SER A 143 7.72 11.00 -6.44
CA SER A 143 6.50 10.24 -6.17
C SER A 143 5.29 11.17 -6.23
N THR A 144 4.21 10.71 -6.82
CA THR A 144 2.91 11.38 -6.89
C THR A 144 1.88 10.47 -6.22
N ILE A 145 1.23 10.98 -5.18
CA ILE A 145 0.12 10.34 -4.48
C ILE A 145 -1.10 10.41 -5.39
N VAL A 146 -1.64 9.24 -5.74
CA VAL A 146 -2.80 9.12 -6.63
C VAL A 146 -4.09 8.85 -5.86
N GLU A 147 -3.97 8.30 -4.65
CA GLU A 147 -5.10 8.05 -3.77
C GLU A 147 -4.63 8.16 -2.32
N GLN A 148 -5.37 8.90 -1.51
CA GLN A 148 -5.10 9.04 -0.09
C GLN A 148 -6.41 9.22 0.67
N VAL A 149 -6.64 8.34 1.63
CA VAL A 149 -7.79 8.38 2.54
C VAL A 149 -7.24 8.30 3.97
N PRO A 150 -7.51 9.30 4.82
CA PRO A 150 -7.01 9.32 6.19
C PRO A 150 -7.32 8.05 6.97
N ASP A 151 -6.35 7.58 7.74
CA ASP A 151 -6.40 6.36 8.57
C ASP A 151 -6.68 5.04 7.80
N GLU A 152 -6.81 5.08 6.46
CA GLU A 152 -7.09 3.90 5.63
C GLU A 152 -5.89 3.53 4.75
N HIS A 153 -5.55 4.37 3.76
CA HIS A 153 -4.47 4.06 2.81
C HIS A 153 -3.90 5.27 2.07
N ILE A 154 -2.71 5.07 1.53
CA ILE A 154 -2.03 5.97 0.59
C ILE A 154 -1.47 5.13 -0.57
N VAL A 155 -1.80 5.49 -1.80
CA VAL A 155 -1.30 4.88 -3.04
C VAL A 155 -0.52 5.94 -3.80
N TRP A 156 0.67 5.59 -4.26
CA TRP A 156 1.50 6.50 -5.05
C TRP A 156 2.13 5.80 -6.26
N ARG A 157 2.47 6.62 -7.24
CA ARG A 157 3.28 6.24 -8.40
C ARG A 157 4.49 7.13 -8.50
N SER A 158 5.56 6.61 -9.06
CA SER A 158 6.85 7.29 -9.05
C SER A 158 7.49 7.32 -10.44
N LYS A 159 8.41 8.26 -10.62
CA LYS A 159 9.27 8.33 -11.80
C LYS A 159 10.69 8.69 -11.37
N GLY A 160 11.68 8.05 -11.98
CA GLY A 160 13.09 8.25 -11.65
C GLY A 160 14.02 7.74 -12.74
N SER A 161 15.14 8.44 -12.95
CA SER A 161 16.11 8.12 -14.00
C SER A 161 16.89 6.84 -13.74
N LYS A 162 17.16 6.52 -12.46
CA LYS A 162 17.94 5.36 -12.01
C LYS A 162 17.07 4.26 -11.35
N GLY A 163 15.76 4.31 -11.60
CA GLY A 163 14.74 3.47 -11.00
C GLY A 163 13.87 4.23 -9.99
N HIS A 164 12.70 3.66 -9.69
CA HIS A 164 11.68 4.26 -8.82
C HIS A 164 10.90 3.17 -8.08
N VAL A 165 10.12 3.58 -7.08
CA VAL A 165 9.29 2.68 -6.26
C VAL A 165 7.86 3.18 -6.27
N ASP A 166 6.96 2.37 -6.84
CA ASP A 166 5.52 2.54 -6.69
C ASP A 166 5.07 1.80 -5.43
N GLY A 167 3.92 2.16 -4.87
CA GLY A 167 3.46 1.42 -3.72
C GLY A 167 2.12 1.82 -3.14
N THR A 168 1.77 1.09 -2.10
CA THR A 168 0.59 1.29 -1.29
C THR A 168 0.94 1.02 0.17
N VAL A 169 0.53 1.91 1.05
CA VAL A 169 0.49 1.68 2.49
C VAL A 169 -0.97 1.67 2.92
N SER A 170 -1.32 0.76 3.83
CA SER A 170 -2.64 0.76 4.46
C SER A 170 -2.51 0.55 5.96
N PHE A 171 -3.46 1.12 6.70
CA PHE A 171 -3.50 1.16 8.16
C PHE A 171 -4.76 0.40 8.60
N HIS A 172 -4.59 -0.51 9.56
CA HIS A 172 -5.67 -1.37 10.04
C HIS A 172 -5.66 -1.36 11.55
N GLU A 173 -6.72 -0.85 12.16
CA GLU A 173 -6.91 -0.96 13.61
C GLU A 173 -7.09 -2.44 14.00
N LEU A 174 -6.23 -2.93 14.89
CA LEU A 174 -6.35 -4.26 15.50
C LEU A 174 -6.97 -4.18 16.91
N SER A 175 -6.74 -3.06 17.60
CA SER A 175 -7.35 -2.66 18.88
C SER A 175 -7.14 -1.14 19.04
N PRO A 176 -7.77 -0.47 20.03
CA PRO A 176 -7.65 0.98 20.21
C PRO A 176 -6.21 1.52 20.21
N ASP A 177 -5.26 0.77 20.79
CA ASP A 177 -3.84 1.15 20.88
C ASP A 177 -2.91 0.23 20.05
N LEU A 178 -3.45 -0.45 19.03
CA LEU A 178 -2.65 -1.35 18.18
C LEU A 178 -3.08 -1.24 16.72
N THR A 179 -2.15 -0.82 15.87
CA THR A 179 -2.38 -0.62 14.44
C THR A 179 -1.44 -1.48 13.61
N ARG A 180 -1.96 -2.17 12.61
CA ARG A 180 -1.16 -2.85 11.59
C ARG A 180 -0.94 -1.93 10.40
N VAL A 181 0.32 -1.73 10.07
CA VAL A 181 0.75 -1.06 8.83
C VAL A 181 1.14 -2.15 7.82
N LEU A 182 0.45 -2.19 6.69
CA LEU A 182 0.77 -3.06 5.56
C LEU A 182 1.36 -2.22 4.43
N LEU A 183 2.59 -2.53 4.03
CA LEU A 183 3.33 -1.83 2.99
C LEU A 183 3.57 -2.77 1.81
N VAL A 184 3.10 -2.36 0.64
CA VAL A 184 3.30 -3.02 -0.66
C VAL A 184 4.12 -2.09 -1.53
N LEU A 185 5.26 -2.55 -2.02
CA LEU A 185 6.15 -1.77 -2.89
C LEU A 185 6.43 -2.55 -4.17
N GLU A 186 6.49 -1.81 -5.27
CA GLU A 186 6.92 -2.28 -6.57
C GLU A 186 8.16 -1.50 -6.99
N TYR A 187 9.32 -2.15 -6.94
CA TYR A 187 10.57 -1.53 -7.38
C TYR A 187 10.79 -1.76 -8.87
N HIS A 188 10.89 -0.65 -9.62
CA HIS A 188 11.22 -0.61 -11.03
C HIS A 188 12.69 -0.17 -11.19
N PRO A 189 13.65 -1.10 -11.33
CA PRO A 189 15.03 -0.75 -11.63
C PRO A 189 15.13 -0.13 -13.03
N ARG A 190 16.08 0.79 -13.21
CA ARG A 190 16.55 1.23 -14.53
C ARG A 190 18.09 1.25 -14.55
N GLY A 191 18.68 0.62 -15.57
CA GLY A 191 20.12 0.70 -15.87
C GLY A 191 20.89 -0.60 -15.63
N LEU A 192 22.21 -0.58 -15.86
CA LEU A 192 23.06 -1.78 -16.04
C LEU A 192 23.16 -2.77 -14.85
N PHE A 193 22.57 -2.45 -13.69
CA PHE A 193 22.64 -3.29 -12.47
C PHE A 193 21.44 -4.24 -12.29
N GLU A 194 20.61 -4.41 -13.33
CA GLU A 194 19.36 -5.18 -13.34
C GLU A 194 19.51 -6.70 -13.09
N ARG A 195 20.72 -7.27 -13.00
CA ARG A 195 20.94 -8.73 -13.12
C ARG A 195 21.52 -9.50 -11.91
N VAL A 196 21.49 -8.97 -10.68
CA VAL A 196 22.01 -9.74 -9.53
C VAL A 196 20.87 -10.28 -8.65
N GLY A 197 20.43 -11.51 -8.92
CA GLY A 197 19.31 -12.19 -8.24
C GLY A 197 19.33 -12.17 -6.70
N ASN A 198 20.52 -12.21 -6.09
CA ASN A 198 20.70 -12.24 -4.62
C ASN A 198 20.57 -10.87 -3.94
N LEU A 199 20.64 -9.76 -4.70
CA LEU A 199 20.39 -8.41 -4.16
C LEU A 199 18.93 -8.26 -3.69
N TRP A 200 17.98 -8.92 -4.37
CA TRP A 200 16.56 -8.58 -4.26
C TRP A 200 15.88 -9.10 -2.98
N ARG A 201 16.25 -10.28 -2.46
CA ARG A 201 15.81 -10.71 -1.10
C ARG A 201 16.35 -9.78 -0.01
N ALA A 202 17.48 -9.11 -0.24
CA ALA A 202 18.01 -8.15 0.71
C ALA A 202 17.14 -6.87 0.78
N GLN A 203 16.43 -6.51 -0.28
CA GLN A 203 15.59 -5.31 -0.30
C GLN A 203 14.34 -5.46 0.56
N GLY A 204 13.64 -6.61 0.50
CA GLY A 204 12.53 -6.87 1.43
C GLY A 204 12.96 -6.79 2.90
N ARG A 205 14.10 -7.43 3.24
CA ARG A 205 14.69 -7.35 4.59
C ARG A 205 15.03 -5.92 5.02
N ARG A 206 15.45 -5.06 4.09
CA ARG A 206 15.77 -3.66 4.36
C ARG A 206 14.50 -2.83 4.58
N VAL A 207 13.49 -2.98 3.73
CA VAL A 207 12.18 -2.34 3.92
C VAL A 207 11.59 -2.72 5.27
N ARG A 208 11.67 -4.01 5.64
CA ARG A 208 11.28 -4.48 6.97
C ARG A 208 12.05 -3.78 8.11
N LEU A 209 13.34 -3.51 7.93
CA LEU A 209 14.14 -2.80 8.93
C LEU A 209 13.75 -1.33 9.04
N GLU A 210 13.46 -0.66 7.91
CA GLU A 210 12.94 0.71 7.91
C GLU A 210 11.56 0.79 8.62
N LEU A 211 10.67 -0.18 8.37
CA LEU A 211 9.41 -0.28 9.12
C LEU A 211 9.62 -0.47 10.63
N LYS A 212 10.63 -1.25 11.04
CA LYS A 212 10.99 -1.36 12.48
C LYS A 212 11.47 -0.04 13.05
N HIS A 213 12.19 0.76 12.27
CA HIS A 213 12.61 2.09 12.69
C HIS A 213 11.43 3.06 12.82
N PHE A 214 10.47 3.01 11.89
CA PHE A 214 9.21 3.75 11.98
C PHE A 214 8.43 3.37 13.26
N ARG A 215 8.19 2.07 13.49
CA ARG A 215 7.52 1.61 14.71
C ARG A 215 8.20 2.12 15.98
N ARG A 216 9.54 2.01 16.04
CA ARG A 216 10.32 2.51 17.18
C ARG A 216 10.12 4.02 17.35
N HIS A 217 10.18 4.79 16.27
CA HIS A 217 9.97 6.23 16.33
C HIS A 217 8.58 6.57 16.87
N VAL A 218 7.52 5.96 16.33
CA VAL A 218 6.15 6.15 16.81
C VAL A 218 6.06 5.83 18.30
N MET A 219 6.51 4.65 18.72
CA MET A 219 6.33 4.18 20.10
C MET A 219 7.22 4.88 21.13
N THR A 220 8.29 5.56 20.72
CA THR A 220 9.24 6.22 21.65
C THR A 220 9.24 7.74 21.57
N ARG A 221 8.65 8.32 20.52
CA ARG A 221 8.58 9.77 20.30
C ARG A 221 7.14 10.21 20.14
N ALA A 222 6.49 9.83 19.04
CA ALA A 222 5.12 10.27 18.73
C ALA A 222 4.12 9.94 19.87
N LEU A 223 4.16 8.71 20.38
CA LEU A 223 3.23 8.25 21.42
C LEU A 223 3.42 8.97 22.76
N THR A 224 4.61 9.49 23.04
CA THR A 224 4.87 10.23 24.29
C THR A 224 4.37 11.67 24.23
N ARG A 225 4.19 12.22 23.03
CA ARG A 225 3.83 13.61 22.75
C ARG A 225 2.92 13.68 21.52
N PRO A 226 1.72 13.07 21.58
CA PRO A 226 0.84 12.95 20.43
C PRO A 226 0.38 14.30 19.89
N ASP A 227 0.25 15.31 20.77
CA ASP A 227 -0.17 16.66 20.39
C ASP A 227 0.87 17.42 19.54
N GLU A 228 2.13 16.96 19.51
CA GLU A 228 3.17 17.52 18.64
C GLU A 228 3.16 16.92 17.22
N VAL A 229 2.35 15.89 16.98
CA VAL A 229 2.30 15.13 15.73
C VAL A 229 1.10 15.57 14.89
N GLU A 230 1.32 16.59 14.09
CA GLU A 230 0.38 17.02 13.07
C GLU A 230 0.70 16.36 11.72
N GLY A 231 -0.22 15.52 11.23
CA GLY A 231 -0.12 14.85 9.93
C GLY A 231 -1.07 15.45 8.90
N TRP A 232 -0.79 15.21 7.61
CA TRP A 232 -1.68 15.66 6.54
C TRP A 232 -2.88 14.72 6.39
N ARG A 233 -4.10 15.27 6.49
CA ARG A 233 -5.36 14.52 6.55
C ARG A 233 -6.33 14.88 5.42
N GLY A 234 -5.83 15.41 4.31
CA GLY A 234 -6.62 15.61 3.12
C GLY A 234 -6.98 14.28 2.45
N GLU A 235 -7.97 14.33 1.56
CA GLU A 235 -8.37 13.21 0.72
C GLU A 235 -7.91 13.47 -0.73
N ILE A 236 -7.25 12.48 -1.33
CA ILE A 236 -6.83 12.51 -2.73
C ILE A 236 -7.54 11.36 -3.45
N HIS A 237 -8.17 11.67 -4.58
CA HIS A 237 -8.74 10.66 -5.48
C HIS A 237 -8.32 10.96 -6.92
N ASP A 238 -7.83 9.94 -7.63
CA ASP A 238 -7.34 10.06 -9.00
C ASP A 238 -6.24 11.14 -9.19
N GLY A 239 -5.47 11.43 -8.13
CA GLY A 239 -4.44 12.47 -8.10
C GLY A 239 -4.95 13.90 -7.89
N GLU A 240 -6.24 14.08 -7.66
CA GLU A 240 -6.86 15.37 -7.33
C GLU A 240 -7.17 15.44 -5.83
N ILE A 241 -6.87 16.58 -5.20
CA ILE A 241 -7.20 16.84 -3.80
C ILE A 241 -8.69 17.13 -3.72
N VAL A 242 -9.45 16.23 -3.09
CA VAL A 242 -10.91 16.32 -2.94
C VAL A 242 -11.30 16.98 -1.63
N LYS A 243 -10.46 16.85 -0.61
CA LYS A 243 -10.62 17.49 0.69
C LYS A 243 -9.27 17.95 1.21
N THR A 244 -9.16 19.22 1.58
CA THR A 244 -7.98 19.77 2.23
C THR A 244 -8.05 19.50 3.74
N SER A 245 -6.89 19.39 4.39
CA SER A 245 -6.81 19.38 5.85
C SER A 245 -7.26 20.76 6.36
N GLU A 246 -8.40 20.82 7.05
CA GLU A 246 -8.85 22.00 7.82
C GLU A 246 -8.46 21.83 9.30
#